data_AF-A0A846EPM4-F1
#
_entry.id   AF-A0A846EPM4-F1
#
_cell.length_a   1.000
_cell.length_b   1.000
_cell.length_c   1.000
_cell.angle_alpha   90.00
_cell.angle_beta   90.00
_cell.angle_gamma   90.00
#
_symmetry.space_group_name_H-M   'P 1'
#
loop_
_entity.id
_entity.type
_entity.pdbx_description
1 polymer ?
#
loop_
_entity_poly.entity_id
_entity_poly.type
_entity_poly.pdbx_seq_one_letter_code
_entity_poly.pdbx_strand_id
1 'polypeptide(L)'
;MKSESEFTWSQAKERANQIIFQNTGTHLSDLEILILQGAWEKQTYIQIAQENGYSAEYLNKDVGNKMWSKFSTALGEKITKKNFKEALQRWKEDNNNQFVSSIVKLPFPEGAVALDSPLYIERENVENLCYQTIENPGSLIRIKAPKLMGKTSLIMRILAQAKAQNYRTVYLDLSSVNRTVITNLDKFLKWLCLTVGRQLNLENQLDNYWDTEILGSNDNCTVYFEEYLLTEIDTPLVLCLDAVDRLFPYTEVIEDFFGMLRFWHERGKISDVWKRLRLVIAHSTEVYIPLDINQLVATILLGCGM
;
A
#
# COMPACT_ATOMS: atom_id res chain seq x y z
N MET A 1 47.30 -6.43 21.65
CA MET A 1 46.44 -6.37 22.85
C MET A 1 45.04 -5.99 22.39
N LYS A 2 44.10 -6.95 22.36
CA LYS A 2 42.68 -6.63 22.18
C LYS A 2 42.19 -6.08 23.52
N SER A 3 41.82 -4.82 23.57
CA SER A 3 41.12 -4.25 24.73
C SER A 3 39.75 -4.91 24.81
N GLU A 4 39.60 -5.90 25.70
CA GLU A 4 38.27 -6.38 26.10
C GLU A 4 37.52 -5.20 26.71
N SER A 5 36.44 -4.78 26.06
CA SER A 5 35.53 -3.77 26.63
C SER A 5 34.98 -4.32 27.95
N GLU A 6 35.31 -3.67 29.05
CA GLU A 6 34.91 -4.08 30.39
C GLU A 6 33.38 -4.07 30.51
N PHE A 7 32.77 -5.19 30.94
CA PHE A 7 31.32 -5.32 31.05
C PHE A 7 30.80 -4.41 32.18
N THR A 8 30.12 -3.32 31.81
CA THR A 8 29.67 -2.27 32.73
C THR A 8 28.32 -2.58 33.36
N TRP A 9 28.00 -1.91 34.48
CA TRP A 9 26.69 -2.00 35.14
C TRP A 9 25.54 -1.59 34.20
N SER A 10 25.74 -0.54 33.39
CA SER A 10 24.73 -0.08 32.43
C SER A 10 24.33 -1.19 31.46
N GLN A 11 25.33 -1.87 30.89
CA GLN A 11 25.11 -3.01 29.98
C GLN A 11 24.46 -4.20 30.69
N ALA A 12 24.84 -4.47 31.95
CA ALA A 12 24.24 -5.54 32.73
C ALA A 12 22.77 -5.28 33.05
N LYS A 13 22.42 -4.05 33.44
CA LYS A 13 21.05 -3.62 33.71
C LYS A 13 20.18 -3.71 32.45
N GLU A 14 20.70 -3.26 31.32
CA GLU A 14 19.99 -3.32 30.03
C GLU A 14 19.70 -4.76 29.61
N ARG A 15 20.72 -5.63 29.62
CA ARG A 15 20.55 -7.07 29.29
C ARG A 15 19.56 -7.75 30.22
N ALA A 16 19.66 -7.50 31.52
CA ALA A 16 18.77 -8.08 32.50
C ALA A 16 17.30 -7.68 32.25
N ASN A 17 17.06 -6.42 31.88
CA ASN A 17 15.73 -5.94 31.50
C ASN A 17 15.22 -6.60 30.21
N GLN A 18 16.07 -6.76 29.20
CA GLN A 18 15.70 -7.39 27.92
C GLN A 18 15.32 -8.86 28.11
N ILE A 19 16.13 -9.63 28.85
CA ILE A 19 15.88 -11.06 29.13
C ILE A 19 14.52 -11.27 29.79
N ILE A 20 14.18 -10.42 30.77
CA ILE A 20 12.90 -10.53 31.48
C ILE A 20 11.74 -10.08 30.57
N PHE A 21 11.90 -8.97 29.83
CA PHE A 21 10.88 -8.48 28.92
C PHE A 21 10.52 -9.51 27.83
N GLN A 22 11.51 -10.17 27.23
CA GLN A 22 11.29 -11.20 26.20
C GLN A 22 10.53 -12.42 26.73
N ASN A 23 10.71 -12.79 28.01
CA ASN A 23 10.08 -13.98 28.58
C ASN A 23 8.75 -13.72 29.29
N THR A 24 8.56 -12.53 29.87
CA THR A 24 7.37 -12.23 30.69
C THR A 24 6.53 -11.06 30.18
N GLY A 25 6.99 -10.33 29.16
CA GLY A 25 6.32 -9.13 28.63
C GLY A 25 6.39 -7.90 29.55
N THR A 26 7.13 -7.98 30.66
CA THR A 26 7.25 -6.92 31.68
C THR A 26 8.72 -6.61 31.94
N HIS A 27 9.04 -5.38 32.32
CA HIS A 27 10.40 -5.02 32.75
C HIS A 27 10.65 -5.36 34.22
N LEU A 28 11.93 -5.30 34.64
CA LEU A 28 12.28 -5.39 36.06
C LEU A 28 11.68 -4.20 36.80
N SER A 29 11.05 -4.47 37.95
CA SER A 29 10.63 -3.43 38.89
C SER A 29 11.82 -2.73 39.54
N ASP A 30 11.61 -1.54 40.09
CA ASP A 30 12.67 -0.78 40.75
C ASP A 30 13.34 -1.55 41.90
N LEU A 31 12.57 -2.36 42.63
CA LEU A 31 13.09 -3.24 43.68
C LEU A 31 13.95 -4.38 43.12
N GLU A 32 13.59 -4.93 41.96
CA GLU A 32 14.38 -5.97 41.29
C GLU A 32 15.67 -5.38 40.70
N ILE A 33 15.61 -4.15 40.16
CA ILE A 33 16.80 -3.40 39.71
C ILE A 33 17.73 -3.12 40.90
N LEU A 34 17.18 -2.72 42.06
CA LEU A 34 17.93 -2.48 43.28
C LEU A 34 18.67 -3.74 43.76
N ILE A 35 17.97 -4.88 43.78
CA ILE A 35 18.58 -6.17 44.14
C ILE A 35 19.66 -6.57 43.14
N LEU A 36 19.43 -6.34 41.85
CA LEU A 36 20.41 -6.60 40.80
C LEU A 36 21.66 -5.71 40.94
N GLN A 37 21.48 -4.44 41.30
CA GLN A 37 22.59 -3.51 41.55
C GLN A 37 23.39 -3.93 42.79
N GLY A 38 22.73 -4.21 43.90
CA GLY A 38 23.42 -4.70 45.09
C GLY A 38 24.08 -6.07 44.88
N ALA A 39 23.60 -6.88 43.92
CA ALA A 39 24.30 -8.09 43.47
C ALA A 39 25.57 -7.78 42.68
N TRP A 40 25.53 -6.75 41.82
CA TRP A 40 26.67 -6.26 41.06
C TRP A 40 27.80 -5.74 41.97
N GLU A 41 27.42 -5.03 43.02
CA GLU A 41 28.31 -4.43 44.01
C GLU A 41 28.72 -5.41 45.14
N LYS A 42 28.31 -6.69 45.05
CA LYS A 42 28.59 -7.75 46.05
C LYS A 42 28.03 -7.49 47.46
N GLN A 43 27.02 -6.64 47.60
CA GLN A 43 26.34 -6.38 48.86
C GLN A 43 25.52 -7.60 49.31
N THR A 44 25.15 -7.69 50.58
CA THR A 44 24.17 -8.67 51.10
C THR A 44 22.76 -8.11 51.07
N TYR A 45 21.72 -8.96 51.17
CA TYR A 45 20.34 -8.46 51.31
C TYR A 45 20.14 -7.58 52.54
N ILE A 46 20.92 -7.81 53.61
CA ILE A 46 20.89 -7.00 54.83
C ILE A 46 21.42 -5.59 54.54
N GLN A 47 22.54 -5.47 53.82
CA GLN A 47 23.12 -4.18 53.44
C GLN A 47 22.20 -3.39 52.51
N ILE A 48 21.68 -4.04 51.45
CA ILE A 48 20.72 -3.41 50.52
C ILE A 48 19.48 -2.92 51.27
N ALA A 49 18.97 -3.72 52.20
CA ALA A 49 17.81 -3.39 53.02
C ALA A 49 18.07 -2.17 53.92
N GLN A 50 19.21 -2.14 54.63
CA GLN A 50 19.59 -1.06 55.54
C GLN A 50 19.80 0.27 54.81
N GLU A 51 20.43 0.24 53.63
CA GLU A 51 20.73 1.43 52.84
C GLU A 51 19.47 2.03 52.17
N ASN A 52 18.44 1.21 51.92
CA ASN A 52 17.24 1.63 51.19
C ASN A 52 15.95 1.60 52.04
N GLY A 53 16.07 1.37 53.35
CA GLY A 53 14.94 1.41 54.29
C GLY A 53 13.95 0.24 54.19
N TYR A 54 14.37 -0.92 53.69
CA TYR A 54 13.54 -2.12 53.58
C TYR A 54 13.89 -3.16 54.65
N SER A 55 13.04 -4.18 54.82
CA SER A 55 13.41 -5.34 55.65
C SER A 55 14.22 -6.34 54.81
N ALA A 56 15.28 -6.89 55.39
CA ALA A 56 16.12 -7.90 54.73
C ALA A 56 15.33 -9.16 54.38
N GLU A 57 14.31 -9.48 55.17
CA GLU A 57 13.43 -10.62 54.95
C GLU A 57 12.53 -10.42 53.72
N TYR A 58 11.94 -9.23 53.56
CA TYR A 58 11.11 -8.88 52.39
C TYR A 58 11.93 -8.89 51.09
N LEU A 59 13.11 -8.25 51.08
CA LEU A 59 13.96 -8.22 49.89
C LEU A 59 14.46 -9.60 49.47
N ASN A 60 14.72 -10.50 50.43
CA ASN A 60 15.20 -11.84 50.13
C ASN A 60 14.05 -12.78 49.72
N LYS A 61 13.03 -12.91 50.56
CA LYS A 61 11.96 -13.91 50.38
C LYS A 61 10.95 -13.50 49.32
N ASP A 62 10.47 -12.27 49.33
CA ASP A 62 9.34 -11.85 48.51
C ASP A 62 9.75 -11.34 47.14
N VAL A 63 10.90 -10.66 47.06
CA VAL A 63 11.38 -10.03 45.82
C VAL A 63 12.53 -10.84 45.20
N GLY A 64 13.60 -11.08 45.97
CA GLY A 64 14.83 -11.70 45.48
C GLY A 64 14.64 -13.11 44.93
N ASN A 65 13.99 -14.00 45.68
CA ASN A 65 13.74 -15.37 45.21
C ASN A 65 12.88 -15.42 43.94
N LYS A 66 11.84 -14.59 43.86
CA LYS A 66 10.99 -14.51 42.66
C LYS A 66 11.78 -13.98 41.47
N MET A 67 12.58 -12.93 41.66
CA MET A 67 13.43 -12.36 40.63
C MET A 67 14.42 -13.39 40.07
N TRP A 68 15.19 -14.08 40.93
CA TRP A 68 16.14 -15.09 40.48
C TRP A 68 15.46 -16.30 39.83
N SER A 69 14.25 -16.65 40.27
CA SER A 69 13.44 -17.67 39.59
C SER A 69 13.05 -17.22 38.19
N LYS A 70 12.63 -15.96 37.99
CA LYS A 70 12.32 -15.42 36.65
C LYS A 70 13.53 -15.48 35.72
N PHE A 71 14.71 -15.08 36.23
CA PHE A 71 15.96 -15.19 35.46
C PHE A 71 16.32 -16.64 35.15
N SER A 72 16.11 -17.55 36.09
CA SER A 72 16.40 -18.98 35.88
C SER A 72 15.50 -19.58 34.80
N THR A 73 14.22 -19.21 34.79
CA THR A 73 13.28 -19.61 33.74
C THR A 73 13.66 -19.00 32.39
N ALA A 74 14.02 -17.71 32.35
CA ALA A 74 14.32 -17.01 31.11
C ALA A 74 15.64 -17.47 30.45
N LEU A 75 16.65 -17.83 31.24
CA LEU A 75 17.96 -18.25 30.75
C LEU A 75 18.12 -19.78 30.62
N GLY A 76 17.14 -20.56 31.09
CA GLY A 76 17.20 -22.02 31.06
C GLY A 76 18.28 -22.65 31.95
N GLU A 77 18.93 -21.85 32.81
CA GLU A 77 19.94 -22.29 33.78
C GLU A 77 19.66 -21.69 35.15
N LYS A 78 20.14 -22.32 36.24
CA LYS A 78 19.90 -21.82 37.59
C LYS A 78 20.68 -20.52 37.85
N ILE A 79 19.98 -19.39 37.96
CA ILE A 79 20.56 -18.09 38.26
C ILE A 79 20.47 -17.76 39.75
N THR A 80 21.56 -17.22 40.28
CA THR A 80 21.74 -16.80 41.66
C THR A 80 22.56 -15.51 41.69
N LYS A 81 22.62 -14.86 42.86
CA LYS A 81 23.44 -13.67 43.11
C LYS A 81 24.93 -13.83 42.75
N LYS A 82 25.45 -15.07 42.69
CA LYS A 82 26.87 -15.33 42.43
C LYS A 82 27.21 -15.51 40.96
N ASN A 83 26.30 -16.06 40.16
CA ASN A 83 26.55 -16.43 38.76
C ASN A 83 25.81 -15.57 37.74
N PHE A 84 24.93 -14.64 38.19
CA PHE A 84 24.18 -13.80 37.27
C PHE A 84 25.07 -12.94 36.36
N LYS A 85 26.20 -12.43 36.86
CA LYS A 85 27.12 -11.59 36.05
C LYS A 85 27.68 -12.39 34.87
N GLU A 86 28.11 -13.62 35.12
CA GLU A 86 28.62 -14.54 34.10
C GLU A 86 27.50 -14.99 33.15
N ALA A 87 26.30 -15.22 33.67
CA ALA A 87 25.13 -15.56 32.85
C ALA A 87 24.73 -14.41 31.91
N LEU A 88 24.69 -13.16 32.39
CA LEU A 88 24.43 -11.98 31.58
C LEU A 88 25.54 -11.70 30.56
N GLN A 89 26.79 -12.06 30.87
CA GLN A 89 27.90 -11.98 29.92
C GLN A 89 27.83 -13.07 28.84
N ARG A 90 27.49 -14.30 29.24
CA ARG A 90 27.31 -15.45 28.34
C ARG A 90 26.08 -15.34 27.46
N TRP A 91 25.05 -14.64 27.92
CA TRP A 91 23.91 -14.25 27.11
C TRP A 91 24.40 -13.33 25.99
N LYS A 92 24.80 -13.97 24.90
CA LYS A 92 24.93 -13.35 23.58
C LYS A 92 23.52 -13.26 23.02
N GLU A 93 23.26 -12.24 22.24
CA GLU A 93 22.14 -12.26 21.31
C GLU A 93 22.35 -13.45 20.36
N ASP A 94 21.92 -14.65 20.79
CA ASP A 94 21.47 -15.63 19.84
C ASP A 94 20.35 -14.91 19.11
N ASN A 95 20.63 -14.56 17.85
CA ASN A 95 19.73 -13.87 16.94
C ASN A 95 18.52 -14.77 16.65
N ASN A 96 17.66 -14.95 17.66
CA ASN A 96 16.27 -15.36 17.53
C ASN A 96 15.38 -14.15 17.18
N ASN A 97 15.98 -13.12 16.57
CA ASN A 97 15.34 -12.28 15.58
C ASN A 97 15.44 -12.93 14.19
N GLN A 98 15.09 -14.22 14.08
CA GLN A 98 14.69 -14.83 12.81
C GLN A 98 13.29 -14.38 12.37
N PHE A 99 12.65 -13.50 13.13
CA PHE A 99 11.64 -12.58 12.65
C PHE A 99 12.16 -11.15 12.92
N VAL A 100 12.22 -10.32 11.88
CA VAL A 100 12.61 -8.89 11.91
C VAL A 100 14.12 -8.57 11.94
N SER A 101 14.89 -9.11 10.99
CA SER A 101 16.12 -8.41 10.53
C SER A 101 16.43 -8.54 9.03
N SER A 102 15.44 -8.83 8.20
CA SER A 102 15.31 -8.00 7.01
C SER A 102 14.61 -6.73 7.49
N ILE A 103 15.37 -5.66 7.76
CA ILE A 103 14.80 -4.33 7.51
C ILE A 103 14.58 -4.32 6.00
N VAL A 104 13.45 -4.89 5.55
CA VAL A 104 12.85 -4.45 4.30
C VAL A 104 12.72 -2.97 4.55
N LYS A 105 13.58 -2.19 3.90
CA LYS A 105 13.58 -0.74 3.98
C LYS A 105 12.18 -0.36 3.50
N LEU A 106 11.26 -0.20 4.44
CA LEU A 106 9.85 0.00 4.10
C LEU A 106 9.82 1.27 3.27
N PRO A 107 9.41 1.19 2.00
CA PRO A 107 9.31 2.37 1.17
C PRO A 107 8.34 3.31 1.87
N PHE A 108 8.64 4.60 1.82
CA PHE A 108 7.70 5.61 2.29
C PHE A 108 6.36 5.39 1.56
N PRO A 109 5.20 5.41 2.26
CA PRO A 109 3.90 5.09 1.68
C PRO A 109 3.42 6.21 0.76
N GLU A 110 4.03 6.28 -0.41
CA GLU A 110 3.74 7.25 -1.47
C GLU A 110 3.37 6.53 -2.76
N GLY A 111 2.39 7.09 -3.47
CA GLY A 111 2.00 6.61 -4.79
C GLY A 111 1.38 5.21 -4.81
N ALA A 112 1.52 4.55 -5.95
CA ALA A 112 0.98 3.21 -6.18
C ALA A 112 1.95 2.13 -5.67
N VAL A 113 1.40 1.07 -5.10
CA VAL A 113 2.17 -0.10 -4.65
C VAL A 113 2.47 -0.99 -5.85
N ALA A 114 3.75 -1.26 -6.08
CA ALA A 114 4.22 -2.13 -7.16
C ALA A 114 3.55 -3.51 -7.13
N LEU A 115 3.50 -4.17 -8.30
CA LEU A 115 2.78 -5.44 -8.49
C LEU A 115 3.44 -6.59 -7.71
N ASP A 116 4.76 -6.59 -7.66
CA ASP A 116 5.60 -7.57 -6.97
C ASP A 116 5.84 -7.24 -5.49
N SER A 117 5.31 -6.11 -5.02
CA SER A 117 5.51 -5.67 -3.64
C SER A 117 4.74 -6.55 -2.65
N PRO A 118 5.39 -7.11 -1.62
CA PRO A 118 4.74 -7.88 -0.58
C PRO A 118 3.88 -7.02 0.37
N LEU A 119 3.90 -5.69 0.19
CA LEU A 119 3.19 -4.73 1.04
C LEU A 119 1.76 -4.45 0.59
N TYR A 120 1.33 -5.00 -0.54
CA TYR A 120 -0.06 -4.90 -0.96
C TYR A 120 -0.91 -5.94 -0.24
N ILE A 121 -1.90 -5.46 0.51
CA ILE A 121 -2.89 -6.31 1.15
C ILE A 121 -4.09 -6.39 0.20
N GLU A 122 -4.29 -7.56 -0.41
CA GLU A 122 -5.42 -7.80 -1.29
C GLU A 122 -6.74 -7.77 -0.52
N ARG A 123 -7.75 -7.12 -1.12
CA ARG A 123 -9.12 -7.13 -0.61
C ARG A 123 -9.91 -8.12 -1.45
N GLU A 124 -9.93 -9.40 -1.06
CA GLU A 124 -10.45 -10.52 -1.86
C GLU A 124 -11.76 -10.23 -2.63
N ASN A 125 -12.69 -9.45 -2.09
CA ASN A 125 -13.95 -9.13 -2.77
C ASN A 125 -13.83 -8.10 -3.89
N VAL A 126 -12.96 -7.10 -3.77
CA VAL A 126 -12.89 -5.96 -4.70
C VAL A 126 -12.04 -6.30 -5.91
N GLU A 127 -10.88 -6.91 -5.69
CA GLU A 127 -9.94 -7.31 -6.73
C GLU A 127 -10.58 -8.37 -7.63
N ASN A 128 -11.16 -9.42 -7.04
CA ASN A 128 -11.85 -10.46 -7.80
C ASN A 128 -13.02 -9.92 -8.61
N LEU A 129 -13.81 -9.00 -8.04
CA LEU A 129 -14.89 -8.34 -8.79
C LEU A 129 -14.33 -7.58 -10.01
N CYS A 130 -13.21 -6.85 -9.84
CA CYS A 130 -12.57 -6.15 -10.96
C CYS A 130 -12.08 -7.14 -12.04
N TYR A 131 -11.43 -8.23 -11.64
CA TYR A 131 -10.90 -9.24 -12.55
C TYR A 131 -12.01 -9.95 -13.33
N GLN A 132 -13.11 -10.32 -12.66
CA GLN A 132 -14.26 -10.89 -13.34
C GLN A 132 -14.97 -9.88 -14.25
N THR A 133 -15.02 -8.60 -13.82
CA THR A 133 -15.68 -7.56 -14.62
C THR A 133 -14.93 -7.28 -15.90
N ILE A 134 -13.58 -7.22 -15.87
CA ILE A 134 -12.77 -6.88 -17.06
C ILE A 134 -12.81 -7.98 -18.13
N GLU A 135 -13.14 -9.21 -17.77
CA GLU A 135 -13.34 -10.30 -18.72
C GLU A 135 -14.58 -10.07 -19.60
N ASN A 136 -15.61 -9.40 -19.07
CA ASN A 136 -16.87 -9.19 -19.78
C ASN A 136 -16.73 -8.22 -20.96
N PRO A 137 -17.20 -8.58 -22.17
CA PRO A 137 -17.29 -7.68 -23.34
C PRO A 137 -17.89 -6.31 -23.03
N GLY A 138 -17.22 -5.25 -23.48
CA GLY A 138 -17.71 -3.87 -23.31
C GLY A 138 -17.74 -3.37 -21.86
N SER A 139 -17.08 -4.03 -20.91
CA SER A 139 -17.21 -3.69 -19.48
C SER A 139 -16.76 -2.27 -19.14
N LEU A 140 -17.41 -1.68 -18.14
CA LEU A 140 -17.00 -0.44 -17.50
C LEU A 140 -16.81 -0.65 -15.99
N ILE A 141 -15.61 -0.38 -15.49
CA ILE A 141 -15.28 -0.39 -14.06
C ILE A 141 -15.07 1.05 -13.60
N ARG A 142 -15.82 1.47 -12.57
CA ARG A 142 -15.65 2.78 -11.94
C ARG A 142 -15.08 2.64 -10.54
N ILE A 143 -13.88 3.18 -10.33
CA ILE A 143 -13.18 3.19 -9.03
C ILE A 143 -13.36 4.57 -8.40
N LYS A 144 -14.04 4.62 -7.26
CA LYS A 144 -14.32 5.85 -6.53
C LYS A 144 -13.77 5.73 -5.10
N ALA A 145 -12.82 6.58 -4.75
CA ALA A 145 -12.25 6.60 -3.40
C ALA A 145 -11.52 7.91 -3.08
N PRO A 146 -11.34 8.28 -1.80
CA PRO A 146 -10.45 9.38 -1.40
C PRO A 146 -9.02 9.23 -1.94
N LYS A 147 -8.24 10.32 -1.93
CA LYS A 147 -6.81 10.25 -2.26
C LYS A 147 -6.09 9.30 -1.30
N LEU A 148 -5.00 8.69 -1.78
CA LEU A 148 -4.16 7.75 -1.02
C LEU A 148 -4.84 6.44 -0.56
N MET A 149 -6.03 6.11 -1.08
CA MET A 149 -6.75 4.86 -0.74
C MET A 149 -6.36 3.64 -1.60
N GLY A 150 -5.27 3.75 -2.38
CA GLY A 150 -4.78 2.66 -3.24
C GLY A 150 -5.52 2.49 -4.57
N LYS A 151 -6.23 3.52 -5.07
CA LYS A 151 -6.92 3.48 -6.39
C LYS A 151 -5.96 3.08 -7.52
N THR A 152 -4.83 3.78 -7.62
CA THR A 152 -3.82 3.53 -8.65
C THR A 152 -3.19 2.15 -8.45
N SER A 153 -2.97 1.69 -7.20
CA SER A 153 -2.51 0.32 -6.91
C SER A 153 -3.48 -0.75 -7.41
N LEU A 154 -4.80 -0.52 -7.29
CA LEU A 154 -5.84 -1.40 -7.80
C LEU A 154 -5.87 -1.37 -9.34
N ILE A 155 -5.80 -0.19 -9.96
CA ILE A 155 -5.70 -0.04 -11.42
C ILE A 155 -4.53 -0.86 -11.99
N MET A 156 -3.33 -0.71 -11.40
CA MET A 156 -2.15 -1.40 -11.90
C MET A 156 -2.33 -2.92 -11.89
N ARG A 157 -3.04 -3.46 -10.89
CA ARG A 157 -3.38 -4.88 -10.78
C ARG A 157 -4.39 -5.33 -11.82
N ILE A 158 -5.44 -4.53 -12.06
CA ILE A 158 -6.41 -4.79 -13.13
C ILE A 158 -5.71 -4.84 -14.49
N LEU A 159 -4.81 -3.89 -14.75
CA LEU A 159 -4.04 -3.86 -16.00
C LEU A 159 -3.05 -5.03 -16.10
N ALA A 160 -2.42 -5.43 -14.99
CA ALA A 160 -1.56 -6.60 -14.95
C ALA A 160 -2.33 -7.89 -15.27
N GLN A 161 -3.51 -8.06 -14.68
CA GLN A 161 -4.40 -9.18 -14.96
C GLN A 161 -4.84 -9.19 -16.43
N ALA A 162 -5.22 -8.03 -16.98
CA ALA A 162 -5.58 -7.90 -18.39
C ALA A 162 -4.42 -8.26 -19.33
N LYS A 163 -3.20 -7.82 -19.02
CA LYS A 163 -1.99 -8.22 -19.77
C LYS A 163 -1.74 -9.72 -19.71
N ALA A 164 -1.94 -10.35 -18.55
CA ALA A 164 -1.81 -11.80 -18.39
C ALA A 164 -2.82 -12.58 -19.26
N GLN A 165 -3.97 -11.98 -19.56
CA GLN A 165 -4.98 -12.51 -20.49
C GLN A 165 -4.73 -12.12 -21.96
N ASN A 166 -3.55 -11.58 -22.29
CA ASN A 166 -3.16 -11.09 -23.61
C ASN A 166 -3.98 -9.88 -24.12
N TYR A 167 -4.59 -9.09 -23.24
CA TYR A 167 -5.24 -7.85 -23.66
C TYR A 167 -4.21 -6.74 -23.84
N ARG A 168 -4.49 -5.83 -24.79
CA ARG A 168 -3.77 -4.56 -24.88
C ARG A 168 -4.27 -3.67 -23.77
N THR A 169 -3.36 -2.96 -23.11
CA THR A 169 -3.70 -2.08 -21.99
C THR A 169 -3.10 -0.72 -22.22
N VAL A 170 -3.89 0.33 -21.99
CA VAL A 170 -3.48 1.72 -22.07
C VAL A 170 -3.82 2.38 -20.74
N TYR A 171 -2.83 3.04 -20.15
CA TYR A 171 -2.98 3.76 -18.88
C TYR A 171 -2.73 5.24 -19.11
N LEU A 172 -3.73 6.06 -18.81
CA LEU A 172 -3.66 7.51 -18.91
C LEU A 172 -3.91 8.12 -17.54
N ASP A 173 -2.92 8.85 -17.05
CA ASP A 173 -3.05 9.68 -15.86
C ASP A 173 -3.39 11.11 -16.28
N LEU A 174 -4.60 11.56 -15.96
CA LEU A 174 -5.02 12.92 -16.29
C LEU A 174 -4.36 13.96 -15.38
N SER A 175 -3.73 13.58 -14.27
CA SER A 175 -3.06 14.49 -13.34
C SER A 175 -1.84 15.21 -13.92
N SER A 176 -1.21 14.64 -14.95
CA SER A 176 0.00 15.17 -15.60
C SER A 176 -0.24 15.97 -16.88
N VAL A 177 -1.46 15.98 -17.41
CA VAL A 177 -1.80 16.66 -18.67
C VAL A 177 -1.69 18.19 -18.56
N ASN A 178 -1.34 18.90 -19.62
CA ASN A 178 -1.27 20.36 -19.55
C ASN A 178 -2.67 20.99 -19.44
N ARG A 179 -2.79 22.06 -18.65
CA ARG A 179 -4.07 22.78 -18.47
C ARG A 179 -4.63 23.28 -19.80
N THR A 180 -3.78 23.76 -20.69
CA THR A 180 -4.13 24.24 -22.04
C THR A 180 -4.76 23.16 -22.94
N VAL A 181 -4.49 21.88 -22.65
CA VAL A 181 -5.08 20.74 -23.35
C VAL A 181 -6.41 20.37 -22.72
N ILE A 182 -6.46 20.26 -21.38
CA ILE A 182 -7.68 19.87 -20.64
C ILE A 182 -8.82 20.89 -20.77
N THR A 183 -8.52 22.19 -20.94
CA THR A 183 -9.55 23.24 -21.02
C THR A 183 -10.33 23.26 -22.33
N ASN A 184 -9.90 22.51 -23.35
CA ASN A 184 -10.51 22.55 -24.68
C ASN A 184 -10.80 21.12 -25.15
N LEU A 185 -12.08 20.80 -25.38
CA LEU A 185 -12.52 19.45 -25.72
C LEU A 185 -11.78 18.89 -26.95
N ASP A 186 -11.68 19.66 -28.04
CA ASP A 186 -11.03 19.22 -29.27
C ASP A 186 -9.55 18.85 -29.05
N LYS A 187 -8.80 19.73 -28.35
CA LYS A 187 -7.40 19.45 -27.99
C LYS A 187 -7.27 18.27 -27.05
N PHE A 188 -8.18 18.14 -26.09
CA PHE A 188 -8.18 17.03 -25.14
C PHE A 188 -8.43 15.68 -25.84
N LEU A 189 -9.41 15.61 -26.74
CA LEU A 189 -9.72 14.38 -27.47
C LEU A 189 -8.65 14.02 -28.51
N LYS A 190 -8.05 15.01 -29.19
CA LYS A 190 -6.85 14.78 -30.01
C LYS A 190 -5.70 14.22 -29.19
N TRP A 191 -5.44 14.82 -28.02
CA TRP A 191 -4.42 14.32 -27.10
C TRP A 191 -4.72 12.89 -26.64
N LEU A 192 -5.98 12.59 -26.30
CA LEU A 192 -6.42 11.25 -25.92
C LEU A 192 -6.11 10.25 -27.03
N CYS A 193 -6.62 10.49 -28.24
CA CYS A 193 -6.42 9.63 -29.41
C CYS A 193 -4.94 9.40 -29.73
N LEU A 194 -4.14 10.47 -29.74
CA LEU A 194 -2.70 10.41 -29.99
C LEU A 194 -1.99 9.57 -28.91
N THR A 195 -2.33 9.78 -27.64
CA THR A 195 -1.65 9.10 -26.53
C THR A 195 -2.03 7.63 -26.47
N VAL A 196 -3.30 7.28 -26.74
CA VAL A 196 -3.74 5.90 -26.88
C VAL A 196 -3.02 5.22 -28.05
N GLY A 197 -3.03 5.83 -29.24
CA GLY A 197 -2.32 5.29 -30.41
C GLY A 197 -0.85 5.04 -30.15
N ARG A 198 -0.15 5.99 -29.51
CA ARG A 198 1.25 5.83 -29.11
C ARG A 198 1.49 4.67 -28.15
N GLN A 199 0.66 4.49 -27.12
CA GLN A 199 0.81 3.35 -26.19
C GLN A 199 0.48 2.00 -26.83
N LEU A 200 -0.31 2.00 -27.90
CA LEU A 200 -0.58 0.82 -28.72
C LEU A 200 0.52 0.52 -29.76
N ASN A 201 1.52 1.41 -29.88
CA ASN A 201 2.53 1.41 -30.95
C ASN A 201 1.92 1.56 -32.35
N LEU A 202 0.87 2.36 -32.48
CA LEU A 202 0.24 2.72 -33.75
C LEU A 202 0.72 4.11 -34.21
N GLU A 203 0.74 4.31 -35.53
CA GLU A 203 1.10 5.60 -36.10
C GLU A 203 0.02 6.66 -35.82
N ASN A 204 0.43 7.94 -35.81
CA ASN A 204 -0.52 9.02 -35.66
C ASN A 204 -1.23 9.27 -36.99
N GLN A 205 -2.53 8.98 -37.06
CA GLN A 205 -3.37 9.19 -38.24
C GLN A 205 -4.42 10.29 -38.02
N LEU A 206 -4.26 11.12 -36.98
CA LEU A 206 -5.26 12.14 -36.64
C LEU A 206 -5.56 13.10 -37.81
N ASP A 207 -4.55 13.54 -38.55
CA ASP A 207 -4.76 14.48 -39.66
C ASP A 207 -5.62 13.89 -40.80
N ASN A 208 -5.70 12.57 -40.91
CA ASN A 208 -6.47 11.87 -41.95
C ASN A 208 -7.92 11.59 -41.53
N TYR A 209 -8.17 11.45 -40.23
CA TYR A 209 -9.49 11.08 -39.68
C TYR A 209 -10.22 12.25 -39.01
N TRP A 210 -9.51 13.31 -38.62
CA TRP A 210 -10.09 14.39 -37.84
C TRP A 210 -10.68 15.48 -38.74
N ASP A 211 -11.99 15.40 -38.96
CA ASP A 211 -12.73 16.38 -39.76
C ASP A 211 -13.15 17.58 -38.89
N THR A 212 -12.65 18.77 -39.22
CA THR A 212 -13.00 20.01 -38.49
C THR A 212 -14.23 20.75 -39.03
N GLU A 213 -14.81 20.30 -40.14
CA GLU A 213 -15.88 21.02 -40.85
C GLU A 213 -17.27 20.41 -40.59
N ILE A 214 -17.38 19.09 -40.49
CA ILE A 214 -18.68 18.40 -40.44
C ILE A 214 -18.93 17.70 -39.09
N LEU A 215 -17.90 17.06 -38.52
CA LEU A 215 -18.04 16.24 -37.32
C LEU A 215 -17.68 17.01 -36.04
N GLY A 216 -18.43 16.74 -34.96
CA GLY A 216 -18.06 17.20 -33.63
C GLY A 216 -16.81 16.48 -33.12
N SER A 217 -16.07 17.09 -32.19
CA SER A 217 -14.86 16.47 -31.62
C SER A 217 -15.12 15.08 -30.99
N ASN A 218 -16.31 14.86 -30.42
CA ASN A 218 -16.74 13.55 -29.89
C ASN A 218 -16.93 12.50 -30.99
N ASP A 219 -17.51 12.89 -32.12
CA ASP A 219 -17.74 12.00 -33.26
C ASP A 219 -16.41 11.62 -33.91
N ASN A 220 -15.52 12.60 -34.12
CA ASN A 220 -14.16 12.37 -34.61
C ASN A 220 -13.39 11.38 -33.72
N CYS A 221 -13.43 11.58 -32.40
CA CYS A 221 -12.80 10.67 -31.46
C CYS A 221 -13.41 9.26 -31.54
N THR A 222 -14.74 9.16 -31.63
CA THR A 222 -15.45 7.89 -31.73
C THR A 222 -15.07 7.14 -33.01
N VAL A 223 -15.08 7.81 -34.16
CA VAL A 223 -14.68 7.25 -35.45
C VAL A 223 -13.22 6.80 -35.43
N TYR A 224 -12.32 7.61 -34.87
CA TYR A 224 -10.91 7.25 -34.75
C TYR A 224 -10.70 5.98 -33.91
N PHE A 225 -11.45 5.81 -32.83
CA PHE A 225 -11.39 4.59 -32.03
C PHE A 225 -11.99 3.40 -32.77
N GLU A 226 -13.15 3.55 -33.41
CA GLU A 226 -13.87 2.47 -34.07
C GLU A 226 -13.15 1.98 -35.33
N GLU A 227 -12.79 2.89 -36.23
CA GLU A 227 -12.30 2.56 -37.57
C GLU A 227 -10.79 2.35 -37.63
N TYR A 228 -10.02 2.97 -36.72
CA TYR A 228 -8.56 2.85 -36.69
C TYR A 228 -8.07 2.07 -35.47
N LEU A 229 -8.16 2.64 -34.26
CA LEU A 229 -7.47 2.06 -33.09
C LEU A 229 -7.95 0.65 -32.73
N LEU A 230 -9.27 0.40 -32.74
CA LEU A 230 -9.83 -0.90 -32.39
C LEU A 230 -9.77 -1.91 -33.53
N THR A 231 -9.66 -1.44 -34.78
CA THR A 231 -9.58 -2.30 -35.97
C THR A 231 -8.15 -2.80 -36.21
N GLU A 232 -7.13 -1.99 -35.91
CA GLU A 232 -5.71 -2.33 -36.06
C GLU A 232 -5.16 -3.29 -34.99
N ILE A 233 -5.90 -3.48 -33.89
CA ILE A 233 -5.55 -4.46 -32.86
C ILE A 233 -6.34 -5.76 -33.11
N ASP A 234 -5.79 -6.91 -32.71
CA ASP A 234 -6.47 -8.23 -32.80
C ASP A 234 -7.00 -8.74 -31.45
N THR A 235 -6.60 -8.10 -30.36
CA THR A 235 -6.99 -8.46 -28.99
C THR A 235 -7.88 -7.38 -28.36
N PRO A 236 -8.61 -7.66 -27.27
CA PRO A 236 -9.32 -6.63 -26.52
C PRO A 236 -8.38 -5.53 -26.00
N LEU A 237 -8.93 -4.32 -25.84
CA LEU A 237 -8.25 -3.14 -25.32
C LEU A 237 -8.85 -2.73 -23.97
N VAL A 238 -8.03 -2.67 -22.94
CA VAL A 238 -8.36 -2.01 -21.67
C VAL A 238 -7.83 -0.59 -21.67
N LEU A 239 -8.73 0.39 -21.72
CA LEU A 239 -8.41 1.81 -21.56
C LEU A 239 -8.68 2.23 -20.12
N CYS A 240 -7.62 2.58 -19.40
CA CYS A 240 -7.69 3.10 -18.05
C CYS A 240 -7.45 4.61 -18.03
N LEU A 241 -8.36 5.33 -17.37
CA LEU A 241 -8.33 6.76 -17.13
C LEU A 241 -8.24 6.99 -15.61
N ASP A 242 -7.07 7.38 -15.12
CA ASP A 242 -6.85 7.76 -13.71
C ASP A 242 -6.92 9.29 -13.53
N ALA A 243 -7.23 9.72 -12.31
CA ALA A 243 -7.36 11.11 -11.91
C ALA A 243 -8.31 11.94 -12.79
N VAL A 244 -9.43 11.36 -13.24
CA VAL A 244 -10.41 12.09 -14.07
C VAL A 244 -11.09 13.24 -13.32
N ASP A 245 -10.94 13.29 -12.00
CA ASP A 245 -11.35 14.43 -11.18
C ASP A 245 -10.69 15.75 -11.59
N ARG A 246 -9.59 15.72 -12.34
CA ARG A 246 -8.99 16.93 -12.90
C ARG A 246 -9.84 17.61 -13.96
N LEU A 247 -10.74 16.88 -14.62
CA LEU A 247 -11.66 17.45 -15.60
C LEU A 247 -12.80 18.23 -14.92
N PHE A 248 -13.07 17.96 -13.64
CA PHE A 248 -14.22 18.47 -12.89
C PHE A 248 -14.41 20.01 -12.88
N PRO A 249 -13.36 20.84 -12.93
CA PRO A 249 -13.53 22.29 -13.07
C PRO A 249 -14.02 22.76 -14.46
N TYR A 250 -14.09 21.88 -15.47
CA TYR A 250 -14.34 22.23 -16.87
C TYR A 250 -15.63 21.58 -17.38
N THR A 251 -16.78 22.12 -16.99
CA THR A 251 -18.12 21.52 -17.24
C THR A 251 -18.38 21.16 -18.70
N GLU A 252 -18.04 22.04 -19.65
CA GLU A 252 -18.22 21.78 -21.09
C GLU A 252 -17.47 20.51 -21.53
N VAL A 253 -16.22 20.33 -21.06
CA VAL A 253 -15.41 19.15 -21.40
C VAL A 253 -15.95 17.90 -20.72
N ILE A 254 -16.44 18.00 -19.48
CA ILE A 254 -16.98 16.87 -18.71
C ILE A 254 -18.22 16.30 -19.38
N GLU A 255 -19.21 17.16 -19.67
CA GLU A 255 -20.52 16.73 -20.18
C GLU A 255 -20.34 15.96 -21.50
N ASP A 256 -19.56 16.53 -22.42
CA ASP A 256 -19.26 15.91 -23.70
C ASP A 256 -18.39 14.65 -23.55
N PHE A 257 -17.32 14.71 -22.76
CA PHE A 257 -16.39 13.58 -22.62
C PHE A 257 -17.04 12.36 -21.93
N PHE A 258 -17.72 12.55 -20.80
CA PHE A 258 -18.38 11.45 -20.12
C PHE A 258 -19.63 10.98 -20.89
N GLY A 259 -20.31 11.87 -21.62
CA GLY A 259 -21.35 11.51 -22.58
C GLY A 259 -20.81 10.54 -23.65
N MET A 260 -19.65 10.85 -24.22
CA MET A 260 -18.97 9.99 -25.19
C MET A 260 -18.55 8.64 -24.60
N LEU A 261 -17.92 8.61 -23.41
CA LEU A 261 -17.54 7.35 -22.77
C LEU A 261 -18.75 6.46 -22.44
N ARG A 262 -19.88 7.07 -22.04
CA ARG A 262 -21.14 6.36 -21.83
C ARG A 262 -21.65 5.77 -23.14
N PHE A 263 -21.61 6.54 -24.22
CA PHE A 263 -22.00 6.07 -25.54
C PHE A 263 -21.15 4.87 -25.98
N TRP A 264 -19.83 4.90 -25.79
CA TRP A 264 -18.95 3.77 -26.09
C TRP A 264 -19.31 2.50 -25.29
N HIS A 265 -19.59 2.65 -23.99
CA HIS A 265 -20.04 1.54 -23.14
C HIS A 265 -21.35 0.94 -23.62
N GLU A 266 -22.35 1.76 -23.98
CA GLU A 266 -23.62 1.27 -24.51
C GLU A 266 -23.45 0.56 -25.86
N ARG A 267 -22.58 1.08 -26.75
CA ARG A 267 -22.23 0.40 -28.00
C ARG A 267 -21.54 -0.93 -27.77
N GLY A 268 -20.78 -1.07 -26.69
CA GLY A 268 -20.16 -2.34 -26.28
C GLY A 268 -21.15 -3.48 -26.03
N LYS A 269 -22.46 -3.20 -25.91
CA LYS A 269 -23.51 -4.24 -25.80
C LYS A 269 -23.96 -4.79 -27.15
N ILE A 270 -23.84 -3.98 -28.21
CA ILE A 270 -24.44 -4.28 -29.53
C ILE A 270 -23.40 -4.45 -30.65
N SER A 271 -22.30 -3.69 -30.64
CA SER A 271 -21.29 -3.69 -31.71
C SER A 271 -20.13 -4.60 -31.34
N ASP A 272 -19.73 -5.46 -32.28
CA ASP A 272 -18.62 -6.39 -32.08
C ASP A 272 -17.27 -5.68 -31.98
N VAL A 273 -17.11 -4.51 -32.61
CA VAL A 273 -15.89 -3.69 -32.47
C VAL A 273 -15.82 -3.11 -31.05
N TRP A 274 -16.90 -2.50 -30.57
CA TRP A 274 -16.95 -1.88 -29.24
C TRP A 274 -16.95 -2.90 -28.10
N LYS A 275 -17.43 -4.12 -28.33
CA LYS A 275 -17.26 -5.26 -27.40
C LYS A 275 -15.80 -5.56 -27.09
N ARG A 276 -14.84 -5.06 -27.87
CA ARG A 276 -13.40 -5.24 -27.63
C ARG A 276 -12.82 -4.20 -26.69
N LEU A 277 -13.50 -3.07 -26.49
CA LEU A 277 -13.08 -2.05 -25.55
C LEU A 277 -13.53 -2.43 -24.12
N ARG A 278 -12.67 -2.16 -23.14
CA ARG A 278 -12.95 -2.23 -21.70
C ARG A 278 -12.53 -0.91 -21.08
N LEU A 279 -13.39 -0.31 -20.29
CA LEU A 279 -13.14 0.98 -19.66
C LEU A 279 -12.88 0.82 -18.17
N VAL A 280 -11.83 1.46 -17.68
CA VAL A 280 -11.55 1.60 -16.24
C VAL A 280 -11.40 3.09 -15.94
N ILE A 281 -12.26 3.63 -15.07
CA ILE A 281 -12.29 5.06 -14.75
C ILE A 281 -12.10 5.23 -13.25
N ALA A 282 -11.07 5.97 -12.83
CA ALA A 282 -10.82 6.30 -11.44
C ALA A 282 -10.91 7.80 -11.15
N HIS A 283 -11.64 8.15 -10.09
CA HIS A 283 -11.74 9.52 -9.59
C HIS A 283 -11.73 9.57 -8.07
N SER A 284 -11.31 10.72 -7.54
CA SER A 284 -11.31 10.98 -6.11
C SER A 284 -12.68 11.46 -5.61
N THR A 285 -13.12 10.98 -4.44
CA THR A 285 -14.42 11.33 -3.83
C THR A 285 -14.49 12.74 -3.24
N GLU A 286 -13.37 13.46 -3.18
CA GLU A 286 -13.27 14.80 -2.56
C GLU A 286 -13.99 15.89 -3.37
N VAL A 287 -14.38 15.61 -4.61
CA VAL A 287 -15.05 16.59 -5.47
C VAL A 287 -16.51 16.19 -5.65
N TYR A 288 -17.39 16.88 -4.91
CA TYR A 288 -18.84 16.71 -4.98
C TYR A 288 -19.37 17.39 -6.24
N ILE A 289 -19.27 16.73 -7.39
CA ILE A 289 -20.16 17.00 -8.52
C ILE A 289 -21.19 15.87 -8.55
N PRO A 290 -22.49 16.16 -8.44
CA PRO A 290 -23.52 15.17 -8.68
C PRO A 290 -23.54 14.85 -10.18
N LEU A 291 -22.66 13.94 -10.61
CA LEU A 291 -22.80 13.25 -11.89
C LEU A 291 -24.02 12.35 -11.74
N ASP A 292 -25.07 12.63 -12.51
CA ASP A 292 -26.40 12.03 -12.40
C ASP A 292 -26.33 10.52 -12.16
N ILE A 293 -26.77 10.11 -10.96
CA ILE A 293 -26.39 8.86 -10.26
C ILE A 293 -27.13 7.62 -10.79
N ASN A 294 -27.99 7.77 -11.79
CA ASN A 294 -28.90 6.69 -12.17
C ASN A 294 -28.33 5.77 -13.26
N GLN A 295 -27.93 4.57 -12.80
CA GLN A 295 -27.89 3.28 -13.49
C GLN A 295 -26.65 2.92 -14.34
N LEU A 296 -25.57 2.39 -13.70
CA LEU A 296 -24.54 1.55 -14.35
C LEU A 296 -23.94 0.50 -13.37
N VAL A 297 -23.51 -0.65 -13.92
CA VAL A 297 -23.54 -2.00 -13.29
C VAL A 297 -22.42 -2.33 -12.29
N ALA A 298 -21.37 -1.51 -12.12
CA ALA A 298 -20.38 -1.74 -11.06
C ALA A 298 -19.70 -0.42 -10.62
N THR A 299 -20.18 0.17 -9.53
CA THR A 299 -19.47 1.27 -8.86
C THR A 299 -18.72 0.71 -7.66
N ILE A 300 -17.40 0.79 -7.68
CA ILE A 300 -16.55 0.34 -6.57
C ILE A 300 -16.23 1.54 -5.69
N LEU A 301 -16.68 1.48 -4.44
CA LEU A 301 -16.36 2.44 -3.39
C LEU A 301 -15.24 1.84 -2.52
N LEU A 302 -14.04 2.41 -2.54
CA LEU A 302 -13.03 2.09 -1.53
C LEU A 302 -13.26 3.03 -0.34
N GLY A 303 -13.93 2.53 0.70
CA GLY A 303 -14.16 3.24 1.96
C GLY A 303 -13.32 2.69 3.11
N CYS A 304 -13.02 3.54 4.10
CA CYS A 304 -12.58 3.06 5.41
C CYS A 304 -13.79 2.40 6.11
N GLY A 305 -13.74 1.08 6.28
CA GLY A 305 -14.45 0.45 7.38
C GLY A 305 -13.68 0.76 8.66
N MET A 306 -14.21 1.65 9.50
CA MET A 306 -14.03 1.58 10.95
C MET A 306 -15.31 1.04 11.55
#